data_AF-A0A2V5J6L1-F1
#
_entry.id   AF-A0A2V5J6L1-F1
#
_cell.length_a   1.000
_cell.length_b   1.000
_cell.length_c   1.000
_cell.angle_alpha   90.00
_cell.angle_beta   90.00
_cell.angle_gamma   90.00
#
_symmetry.space_group_name_H-M   'P 1'
#
loop_
_entity.id
_entity.type
_entity.pdbx_description
1 polymer ?
#
loop_
_entity_poly.entity_id
_entity_poly.type
_entity_poly.pdbx_seq_one_letter_code
_entity_poly.pdbx_strand_id
1 'polypeptide(L)'
;METFQSQLTRKLSEALSSAGFPLGGEVSPATDPRFGDYQSNEALVLGKQRGENPRKIAETIIANLAVTEISEQPSVAGAGFINFTLKREAVETKIAALLGDERLGVEKVSSPRKIVIDFGSPNVAKPMHVGHIRSTFLGDALARIAEFLGHDVIRDNHIGDWGTQFGMVIWGWKNLLNLESLKRDPIAELVRIYKETNERATQDEAVREAARAELVKLQAGDRENYSIWKQCVDLSMQEFSKAYELLDIHYDIVRGESFYNDRLPAVVDRLLKSGLAEISEGAVCVFFRDIPELADKPCIIRKSDGGYNYATTDLATVDYRIKDLKANAVWYVVGAPQILHFKQIFAIARREGYAADFHHVTFGSILGADRKLMKTRSGENVPLRDLLEEGITRARAIIAQKNPELAESERNEI
;
A
#
# COMPACT_ATOMS: atom_id res chain seq x y z
N MET A 1 16.33 -19.83 -5.73
CA MET A 1 16.81 -20.98 -6.50
C MET A 1 16.51 -20.68 -7.96
N GLU A 2 17.40 -20.96 -8.90
CA GLU A 2 17.09 -20.73 -10.33
C GLU A 2 15.81 -21.48 -10.74
N THR A 3 14.81 -20.75 -11.24
CA THR A 3 13.56 -21.31 -11.79
C THR A 3 13.83 -21.94 -13.16
N PHE A 4 12.97 -22.86 -13.60
CA PHE A 4 13.06 -23.39 -14.97
C PHE A 4 13.02 -22.28 -16.02
N GLN A 5 12.16 -21.28 -15.83
CA GLN A 5 12.11 -20.10 -16.70
C GLN A 5 13.47 -19.39 -16.80
N SER A 6 14.12 -19.13 -15.66
CA SER A 6 15.44 -18.46 -15.64
C SER A 6 16.54 -19.29 -16.30
N GLN A 7 16.53 -20.61 -16.09
CA GLN A 7 17.50 -21.53 -16.71
C GLN A 7 17.29 -21.58 -18.23
N LEU A 8 16.04 -21.75 -18.69
CA LEU A 8 15.71 -21.76 -20.12
C LEU A 8 16.04 -20.43 -20.79
N THR A 9 15.78 -19.30 -20.12
CA THR A 9 16.14 -17.96 -20.63
C THR A 9 17.65 -17.83 -20.79
N ARG A 10 18.43 -18.27 -19.81
CA ARG A 10 19.90 -18.29 -19.92
C ARG A 10 20.39 -19.18 -21.06
N LYS A 11 19.83 -20.39 -21.21
CA LYS A 11 20.15 -21.31 -22.31
C LYS A 11 19.79 -20.76 -23.68
N LEU A 12 18.68 -20.05 -23.79
CA LEU A 12 18.29 -19.34 -25.01
C LEU A 12 19.30 -18.25 -25.37
N SER A 13 19.72 -17.45 -24.39
CA SER A 13 20.72 -16.39 -24.59
C SER A 13 22.08 -16.93 -25.03
N GLU A 14 22.55 -18.02 -24.40
CA GLU A 14 23.77 -18.75 -24.79
C GLU A 14 23.69 -19.27 -26.25
N ALA A 15 22.53 -19.81 -26.65
CA ALA A 15 22.31 -20.32 -28.01
C ALA A 15 22.26 -19.19 -29.06
N LEU A 16 21.63 -18.06 -28.74
CA LEU A 16 21.61 -16.87 -29.60
C LEU A 16 23.03 -16.37 -29.86
N SER A 17 23.84 -16.23 -28.80
CA SER A 17 25.24 -15.81 -28.94
C SER A 17 26.04 -16.78 -29.81
N SER A 18 25.85 -18.09 -29.64
CA SER A 18 26.56 -19.12 -30.41
C SER A 18 26.16 -19.12 -31.89
N ALA A 19 24.91 -18.79 -32.18
CA ALA A 19 24.38 -18.64 -33.53
C ALA A 19 24.70 -17.28 -34.18
N GLY A 20 25.45 -16.39 -33.50
CA GLY A 20 25.80 -15.06 -34.02
C GLY A 20 24.63 -14.06 -34.02
N PHE A 21 23.62 -14.30 -33.18
CA PHE A 21 22.54 -13.35 -32.93
C PHE A 21 22.88 -12.43 -31.73
N PRO A 22 22.26 -11.23 -31.66
CA PRO A 22 22.35 -10.39 -30.47
C PRO A 22 21.95 -11.16 -29.20
N LEU A 23 22.62 -10.87 -28.08
CA LEU A 23 22.20 -11.36 -26.78
C LEU A 23 20.79 -10.82 -26.47
N GLY A 24 19.90 -11.72 -26.06
CA GLY A 24 18.49 -11.42 -25.86
C GLY A 24 17.71 -12.69 -25.60
N GLY A 25 16.40 -12.65 -25.83
CA GLY A 25 15.50 -13.79 -25.63
C GLY A 25 14.84 -13.78 -24.27
N GLU A 26 13.50 -13.77 -24.28
CA GLU A 26 12.68 -14.06 -23.12
C GLU A 26 12.02 -15.44 -23.31
N VAL A 27 11.95 -16.20 -22.22
CA VAL A 27 11.15 -17.41 -22.13
C VAL A 27 10.02 -17.12 -21.16
N SER A 28 8.78 -17.34 -21.58
CA SER A 28 7.57 -17.14 -20.76
C SER A 28 6.81 -18.45 -20.63
N PRO A 29 6.02 -18.64 -19.56
CA PRO A 29 5.08 -19.77 -19.48
C PRO A 29 4.20 -19.83 -20.72
N ALA A 30 3.99 -21.02 -21.26
CA ALA A 30 3.08 -21.21 -22.38
C ALA A 30 1.64 -20.97 -21.91
N THR A 31 0.85 -20.27 -22.73
CA THR A 31 -0.57 -19.99 -22.41
C THR A 31 -1.48 -21.18 -22.65
N ASP A 32 -1.00 -22.20 -23.38
CA ASP A 32 -1.75 -23.40 -23.73
C ASP A 32 -0.83 -24.62 -23.60
N PRO A 33 -1.22 -25.67 -22.85
CA PRO A 33 -0.41 -26.88 -22.64
C PRO A 33 0.03 -27.59 -23.92
N ARG A 34 -0.68 -27.41 -25.04
CA ARG A 34 -0.29 -27.99 -26.34
C ARG A 34 1.00 -27.39 -26.89
N PHE A 35 1.44 -26.24 -26.37
CA PHE A 35 2.69 -25.59 -26.73
C PHE A 35 3.84 -25.94 -25.78
N GLY A 36 3.65 -26.90 -24.88
CA GLY A 36 4.61 -27.24 -23.83
C GLY A 36 4.40 -26.40 -22.58
N ASP A 37 5.43 -26.32 -21.74
CA ASP A 37 5.41 -25.59 -20.47
C ASP A 37 5.86 -24.13 -20.63
N TYR A 38 6.80 -23.89 -21.55
CA TYR A 38 7.33 -22.55 -21.83
C TYR A 38 7.43 -22.29 -23.33
N GLN A 39 7.48 -21.02 -23.71
CA GLN A 39 7.63 -20.58 -25.09
C GLN A 39 8.55 -19.35 -25.18
N SER A 40 9.21 -19.19 -26.32
CA SER A 40 9.88 -17.95 -26.71
C SER A 40 9.43 -17.47 -28.09
N ASN A 41 9.26 -16.17 -28.24
CA ASN A 41 8.95 -15.49 -29.51
C ASN A 41 10.18 -14.82 -30.14
N GLU A 42 11.39 -15.03 -29.59
CA GLU A 42 12.60 -14.30 -29.98
C GLU A 42 12.93 -14.43 -31.48
N ALA A 43 12.72 -15.62 -32.06
CA ALA A 43 12.97 -15.80 -33.49
C ALA A 43 12.03 -14.96 -34.38
N LEU A 44 10.80 -14.66 -33.94
CA LEU A 44 9.89 -13.74 -34.64
C LEU A 44 10.40 -12.30 -34.58
N VAL A 45 10.91 -11.89 -33.42
CA VAL A 45 11.49 -10.55 -33.23
C VAL A 45 12.71 -10.38 -34.13
N LEU A 46 13.64 -11.34 -34.09
CA LEU A 46 14.85 -11.33 -34.93
C LEU A 46 14.54 -11.41 -36.42
N GLY A 47 13.59 -12.26 -36.82
CA GLY A 47 13.18 -12.38 -38.22
C GLY A 47 12.63 -11.08 -38.78
N LYS A 48 11.82 -10.37 -37.98
CA LYS A 48 11.32 -9.02 -38.35
C LYS A 48 12.45 -8.00 -38.43
N GLN A 49 13.37 -7.99 -37.47
CA GLN A 49 14.49 -7.03 -37.45
C GLN A 49 15.47 -7.23 -38.61
N ARG A 50 15.68 -8.47 -39.04
CA ARG A 50 16.67 -8.85 -40.06
C ARG A 50 16.08 -9.06 -41.45
N GLY A 51 14.76 -9.08 -41.59
CA GLY A 51 14.08 -9.43 -42.85
C GLY A 51 14.30 -10.90 -43.25
N GLU A 52 14.55 -11.76 -42.28
CA GLU A 52 14.84 -13.18 -42.46
C GLU A 52 13.64 -14.05 -42.06
N ASN A 53 13.56 -15.29 -42.55
CA ASN A 53 12.47 -16.20 -42.21
C ASN A 53 12.57 -16.62 -40.73
N PRO A 54 11.59 -16.27 -39.86
CA PRO A 54 11.68 -16.57 -38.43
C PRO A 54 11.77 -18.06 -38.10
N ARG A 55 11.19 -18.93 -38.94
CA ARG A 55 11.26 -20.38 -38.75
C ARG A 55 12.69 -20.91 -38.90
N LYS A 56 13.43 -20.40 -39.89
CA LYS A 56 14.85 -20.74 -40.08
C LYS A 56 15.72 -20.23 -38.94
N ILE A 57 15.41 -19.03 -38.42
CA ILE A 57 16.08 -18.50 -37.23
C ILE A 57 15.81 -19.41 -36.02
N ALA A 58 14.56 -19.79 -35.79
CA ALA A 58 14.18 -20.69 -34.70
C ALA A 58 14.90 -22.05 -34.80
N GLU A 59 14.96 -22.65 -35.99
CA GLU A 59 15.72 -23.89 -36.26
C GLU A 59 17.22 -23.72 -35.94
N THR A 60 17.80 -22.58 -36.33
CA THR A 60 19.22 -22.27 -36.05
C THR A 60 19.47 -22.10 -34.55
N ILE A 61 18.56 -21.44 -33.84
CA ILE A 61 18.64 -21.29 -32.37
C ILE A 61 18.56 -22.65 -31.70
N ILE A 62 17.57 -23.47 -32.06
CA ILE A 62 17.37 -24.82 -31.48
C ILE A 62 18.59 -25.71 -31.72
N ALA A 63 19.24 -25.62 -32.88
CA ALA A 63 20.45 -26.37 -33.17
C ALA A 63 21.65 -26.02 -32.26
N ASN A 64 21.65 -24.81 -31.67
CA ASN A 64 22.68 -24.34 -30.74
C ASN A 64 22.24 -24.40 -29.27
N LEU A 65 21.06 -24.96 -28.98
CA LEU A 65 20.42 -24.90 -27.68
C LEU A 65 20.73 -26.14 -26.84
N ALA A 66 21.42 -25.94 -25.72
CA ALA A 66 21.79 -27.01 -24.78
C ALA A 66 20.82 -27.09 -23.58
N VAL A 67 19.71 -27.82 -23.74
CA VAL A 67 18.63 -27.96 -22.73
C VAL A 67 18.26 -29.40 -22.39
N THR A 68 19.04 -30.39 -22.81
CA THR A 68 18.71 -31.83 -22.66
C THR A 68 18.51 -32.29 -21.22
N GLU A 69 19.08 -31.60 -20.24
CA GLU A 69 18.90 -31.87 -18.81
C GLU A 69 17.61 -31.28 -18.23
N ILE A 70 16.96 -30.38 -18.97
CA ILE A 70 15.84 -29.55 -18.47
C ILE A 70 14.55 -29.86 -19.25
N SER A 71 14.63 -29.89 -20.57
CA SER A 71 13.48 -30.03 -21.47
C SER A 71 13.69 -31.14 -22.48
N GLU A 72 12.59 -31.66 -23.00
CA GLU A 72 12.57 -32.38 -24.26
C GLU A 72 13.13 -31.49 -25.38
N GLN A 73 13.45 -32.11 -26.53
CA GLN A 73 13.93 -31.38 -27.69
C GLN A 73 12.93 -30.27 -28.05
N PRO A 74 13.34 -28.98 -28.01
CA PRO A 74 12.42 -27.90 -28.31
C PRO A 74 11.94 -27.96 -29.76
N SER A 75 10.70 -27.51 -29.98
CA SER A 75 10.05 -27.58 -31.29
C SER A 75 9.70 -26.19 -31.80
N VAL A 76 9.70 -26.05 -33.12
CA VAL A 76 9.25 -24.81 -33.78
C VAL A 76 7.75 -24.89 -34.05
N ALA A 77 6.99 -23.95 -33.50
CA ALA A 77 5.56 -23.84 -33.72
C ALA A 77 5.19 -22.59 -34.56
N GLY A 78 4.18 -22.76 -35.42
CA GLY A 78 3.62 -21.68 -36.23
C GLY A 78 4.68 -20.94 -37.07
N ALA A 79 4.70 -19.62 -36.92
CA ALA A 79 5.56 -18.73 -37.69
C ALA A 79 7.04 -18.74 -37.25
N GLY A 80 7.37 -19.30 -36.08
CA GLY A 80 8.73 -19.28 -35.52
C GLY A 80 8.80 -19.26 -34.00
N PHE A 81 7.75 -19.68 -33.29
CA PHE A 81 7.81 -19.81 -31.84
C PHE A 81 8.67 -21.00 -31.46
N ILE A 82 9.44 -20.90 -30.38
CA ILE A 82 10.21 -22.00 -29.82
C ILE A 82 9.48 -22.50 -28.57
N ASN A 83 9.03 -23.75 -28.61
CA ASN A 83 8.27 -24.38 -27.55
C ASN A 83 9.15 -25.32 -26.73
N PHE A 84 9.06 -25.24 -25.40
CA PHE A 84 9.81 -26.05 -24.46
C PHE A 84 8.84 -26.89 -23.63
N THR A 85 9.04 -28.21 -23.62
CA THR A 85 8.35 -29.13 -22.71
C THR A 85 9.38 -29.65 -21.70
N LEU A 86 9.18 -29.41 -20.42
CA LEU A 86 10.07 -29.86 -19.37
C LEU A 86 10.11 -31.39 -19.31
N LYS A 87 11.29 -31.94 -19.01
CA LYS A 87 11.43 -33.37 -18.74
C LYS A 87 10.80 -33.70 -17.40
N ARG A 88 10.14 -34.85 -17.35
CA ARG A 88 9.58 -35.38 -16.11
C ARG A 88 10.63 -35.51 -15.02
N GLU A 89 11.81 -36.05 -15.37
CA GLU A 89 12.91 -36.28 -14.42
C GLU A 89 13.47 -34.96 -13.88
N ALA A 90 13.50 -33.90 -14.71
CA ALA A 90 13.93 -32.57 -14.28
C ALA A 90 12.96 -31.99 -13.25
N VAL A 91 11.65 -32.13 -13.48
CA VAL A 91 10.60 -31.69 -12.55
C VAL A 91 10.65 -32.50 -11.25
N GLU A 92 10.76 -33.82 -11.33
CA GLU A 92 10.86 -34.70 -10.16
C GLU A 92 12.09 -34.35 -9.31
N THR A 93 13.25 -34.15 -9.94
CA THR A 93 14.48 -33.73 -9.25
C THR A 93 14.30 -32.39 -8.55
N LYS A 94 13.63 -31.43 -9.23
CA LYS A 94 13.38 -30.10 -8.66
C LYS A 94 12.44 -30.17 -7.47
N ILE A 95 11.33 -30.91 -7.57
CA ILE A 95 10.40 -31.11 -6.45
C ILE A 95 11.10 -31.78 -5.28
N ALA A 96 11.88 -32.84 -5.53
CA ALA A 96 12.63 -33.53 -4.49
C ALA A 96 13.60 -32.59 -3.75
N ALA A 97 14.27 -31.68 -4.47
CA ALA A 97 15.14 -30.67 -3.88
C ALA A 97 14.38 -29.63 -3.03
N LEU A 98 13.08 -29.42 -3.28
CA LEU A 98 12.25 -28.45 -2.56
C LEU A 98 11.60 -29.03 -1.29
N LEU A 99 11.37 -30.34 -1.22
CA LEU A 99 10.62 -30.97 -0.13
C LEU A 99 11.26 -30.77 1.26
N GLY A 100 12.56 -30.49 1.33
CA GLY A 100 13.28 -30.21 2.57
C GLY A 100 13.54 -28.73 2.84
N ASP A 101 13.14 -27.82 1.95
CA ASP A 101 13.34 -26.38 2.12
C ASP A 101 12.06 -25.71 2.64
N GLU A 102 12.10 -25.18 3.86
CA GLU A 102 10.98 -24.44 4.46
C GLU A 102 10.51 -23.25 3.61
N ARG A 103 11.37 -22.73 2.73
CA ARG A 103 11.08 -21.61 1.83
C ARG A 103 10.68 -22.04 0.43
N LEU A 104 10.58 -23.35 0.19
CA LEU A 104 10.21 -23.95 -1.09
C LEU A 104 11.04 -23.38 -2.26
N GLY A 105 12.34 -23.15 -2.03
CA GLY A 105 13.30 -22.66 -3.01
C GLY A 105 13.24 -21.17 -3.31
N VAL A 106 12.38 -20.42 -2.59
CA VAL A 106 12.34 -18.96 -2.71
C VAL A 106 13.57 -18.38 -2.02
N GLU A 107 14.53 -17.94 -2.84
CA GLU A 107 15.74 -17.30 -2.36
C GLU A 107 15.44 -15.96 -1.71
N LYS A 108 16.21 -15.62 -0.68
CA LYS A 108 16.24 -14.25 -0.17
C LYS A 108 16.96 -13.36 -1.16
N VAL A 109 16.59 -12.09 -1.19
CA VAL A 109 17.31 -11.08 -1.96
C VAL A 109 18.77 -11.01 -1.53
N SER A 110 19.67 -10.85 -2.50
CA SER A 110 21.11 -10.72 -2.24
C SER A 110 21.48 -9.37 -1.62
N SER A 111 20.61 -8.36 -1.75
CA SER A 111 20.77 -7.04 -1.17
C SER A 111 19.48 -6.61 -0.47
N PRO A 112 19.31 -7.00 0.81
CA PRO A 112 18.19 -6.56 1.63
C PRO A 112 18.07 -5.04 1.63
N ARG A 113 16.83 -4.57 1.60
CA ARG A 113 16.47 -3.16 1.73
C ARG A 113 15.67 -2.99 2.99
N LYS A 114 15.80 -1.83 3.62
CA LYS A 114 14.89 -1.39 4.67
C LYS A 114 13.68 -0.69 4.06
N ILE A 115 12.50 -1.26 4.22
CA ILE A 115 11.25 -0.84 3.56
C ILE A 115 10.26 -0.39 4.63
N VAL A 116 9.85 0.87 4.58
CA VAL A 116 8.71 1.33 5.39
C VAL A 116 7.46 1.23 4.54
N ILE A 117 6.43 0.53 5.03
CA ILE A 117 5.15 0.37 4.34
C ILE A 117 4.07 1.06 5.17
N ASP A 118 3.49 2.10 4.60
CA ASP A 118 2.41 2.90 5.16
C ASP A 118 1.07 2.38 4.66
N PHE A 119 0.24 1.87 5.57
CA PHE A 119 -1.06 1.32 5.22
C PHE A 119 -2.08 1.33 6.37
N GLY A 120 -3.35 1.12 6.02
CA GLY A 120 -4.49 1.11 6.93
C GLY A 120 -4.95 2.53 7.28
N SER A 121 -4.10 3.28 7.99
CA SER A 121 -4.16 4.73 8.25
C SER A 121 -5.57 5.31 8.49
N PRO A 122 -6.37 4.75 9.43
CA PRO A 122 -7.71 5.25 9.71
C PRO A 122 -7.69 6.59 10.46
N ASN A 123 -8.83 7.29 10.42
CA ASN A 123 -9.04 8.52 11.19
C ASN A 123 -9.55 8.21 12.60
N VAL A 124 -8.92 8.79 13.61
CA VAL A 124 -9.34 8.71 15.02
C VAL A 124 -10.69 9.41 15.22
N ALA A 125 -11.42 8.99 16.26
CA ALA A 125 -12.76 9.47 16.62
C ALA A 125 -13.82 9.20 15.54
N LYS A 126 -13.54 8.25 14.63
CA LYS A 126 -14.46 7.71 13.64
C LYS A 126 -14.28 6.19 13.56
N PRO A 127 -15.35 5.43 13.28
CA PRO A 127 -15.21 4.01 13.05
C PRO A 127 -14.39 3.75 11.79
N MET A 128 -13.58 2.69 11.82
CA MET A 128 -13.01 2.15 10.59
C MET A 128 -14.14 1.70 9.67
N HIS A 129 -14.12 2.17 8.43
CA HIS A 129 -15.04 1.72 7.40
C HIS A 129 -14.36 0.88 6.33
N VAL A 130 -15.18 0.22 5.50
CA VAL A 130 -14.75 -0.63 4.38
C VAL A 130 -13.69 0.01 3.48
N GLY A 131 -13.72 1.32 3.27
CA GLY A 131 -12.69 2.02 2.49
C GLY A 131 -11.24 1.83 2.98
N HIS A 132 -11.01 1.61 4.28
CA HIS A 132 -9.66 1.36 4.81
C HIS A 132 -9.19 -0.07 4.53
N ILE A 133 -10.11 -1.03 4.38
CA ILE A 133 -9.79 -2.47 4.29
C ILE A 133 -8.84 -2.81 3.16
N ARG A 134 -8.94 -2.10 2.03
CA ARG A 134 -8.06 -2.32 0.86
C ARG A 134 -6.62 -1.95 1.17
N SER A 135 -6.42 -0.79 1.81
CA SER A 135 -5.08 -0.38 2.24
C SER A 135 -4.55 -1.40 3.24
N THR A 136 -5.36 -1.78 4.24
CA THR A 136 -4.98 -2.73 5.28
C THR A 136 -4.49 -4.07 4.72
N PHE A 137 -5.28 -4.71 3.86
CA PHE A 137 -4.89 -6.00 3.27
C PHE A 137 -3.74 -5.91 2.27
N LEU A 138 -3.77 -4.92 1.37
CA LEU A 138 -2.71 -4.80 0.36
C LEU A 138 -1.37 -4.49 1.02
N GLY A 139 -1.37 -3.61 2.03
CA GLY A 139 -0.15 -3.26 2.76
C GLY A 139 0.42 -4.43 3.53
N ASP A 140 -0.39 -5.15 4.29
CA ASP A 140 0.10 -6.30 5.04
C ASP A 140 0.55 -7.46 4.13
N ALA A 141 -0.16 -7.71 3.02
CA ALA A 141 0.28 -8.69 2.02
C ALA A 141 1.65 -8.32 1.42
N LEU A 142 1.85 -7.04 1.06
CA LEU A 142 3.14 -6.56 0.57
C LEU A 142 4.24 -6.68 1.63
N ALA A 143 3.93 -6.39 2.89
CA ALA A 143 4.86 -6.54 4.00
C ALA A 143 5.31 -7.99 4.17
N ARG A 144 4.35 -8.93 4.26
CA ARG A 144 4.63 -10.37 4.38
C ARG A 144 5.44 -10.90 3.20
N ILE A 145 5.12 -10.49 1.98
CA ILE A 145 5.88 -10.89 0.78
C ILE A 145 7.31 -10.34 0.84
N ALA A 146 7.49 -9.06 1.16
CA ALA A 146 8.82 -8.46 1.20
C ALA A 146 9.70 -9.04 2.33
N GLU A 147 9.13 -9.31 3.50
CA GLU A 147 9.80 -10.03 4.58
C GLU A 147 10.17 -11.45 4.19
N PHE A 148 9.24 -12.18 3.54
CA PHE A 148 9.51 -13.52 3.05
C PHE A 148 10.66 -13.52 2.04
N LEU A 149 10.76 -12.49 1.20
CA LEU A 149 11.90 -12.27 0.29
C LEU A 149 13.19 -11.81 0.99
N GLY A 150 13.16 -11.56 2.30
CA GLY A 150 14.33 -11.23 3.12
C GLY A 150 14.64 -9.74 3.26
N HIS A 151 13.70 -8.85 2.99
CA HIS A 151 13.82 -7.42 3.30
C HIS A 151 13.59 -7.15 4.80
N ASP A 152 14.12 -6.02 5.29
CA ASP A 152 13.81 -5.47 6.62
C ASP A 152 12.59 -4.56 6.47
N VAL A 153 11.44 -4.96 7.01
CA VAL A 153 10.16 -4.26 6.81
C VAL A 153 9.71 -3.59 8.10
N ILE A 154 9.22 -2.36 7.97
CA ILE A 154 8.53 -1.64 9.04
C ILE A 154 7.12 -1.32 8.56
N ARG A 155 6.12 -1.90 9.21
CA ARG A 155 4.70 -1.58 9.04
C ARG A 155 4.37 -0.35 9.87
N ASP A 156 3.99 0.74 9.21
CA ASP A 156 3.61 2.00 9.85
C ASP A 156 2.12 2.27 9.64
N ASN A 157 1.41 2.53 10.74
CA ASN A 157 0.02 2.98 10.72
C ASN A 157 -0.03 4.50 10.87
N HIS A 158 -0.18 5.21 9.75
CA HIS A 158 -0.20 6.68 9.70
C HIS A 158 -1.60 7.22 10.03
N ILE A 159 -2.05 7.00 11.27
CA ILE A 159 -3.40 7.37 11.71
C ILE A 159 -3.68 8.88 11.59
N GLY A 160 -4.90 9.22 11.18
CA GLY A 160 -5.41 10.59 11.18
C GLY A 160 -5.84 10.99 12.59
N ASP A 161 -4.86 11.36 13.43
CA ASP A 161 -5.04 11.72 14.84
C ASP A 161 -4.84 13.22 15.12
N TRP A 162 -4.71 14.04 14.07
CA TRP A 162 -4.59 15.49 14.19
C TRP A 162 -5.50 16.18 13.17
N GLY A 163 -5.91 17.43 13.46
CA GLY A 163 -6.72 18.22 12.54
C GLY A 163 -7.85 19.01 13.19
N THR A 164 -8.55 19.79 12.38
CA THR A 164 -9.56 20.76 12.83
C THR A 164 -10.78 20.11 13.49
N GLN A 165 -11.08 18.86 13.14
CA GLN A 165 -12.16 18.07 13.73
C GLN A 165 -12.03 17.93 15.25
N PHE A 166 -10.80 17.94 15.79
CA PHE A 166 -10.59 17.75 17.24
C PHE A 166 -11.08 18.93 18.07
N GLY A 167 -11.19 20.14 17.50
CA GLY A 167 -11.84 21.25 18.20
C GLY A 167 -13.30 20.95 18.52
N MET A 168 -14.03 20.37 17.57
CA MET A 168 -15.42 19.93 17.76
C MET A 168 -15.52 18.73 18.70
N VAL A 169 -14.64 17.74 18.56
CA VAL A 169 -14.64 16.56 19.45
C VAL A 169 -14.37 16.96 20.90
N ILE A 170 -13.39 17.84 21.16
CA ILE A 170 -13.06 18.32 22.51
C ILE A 170 -14.20 19.15 23.08
N TRP A 171 -14.76 20.08 22.30
CA TRP A 171 -15.92 20.84 22.77
C TRP A 171 -17.10 19.93 23.09
N GLY A 172 -17.40 18.96 22.22
CA GLY A 172 -18.44 17.96 22.44
C GLY A 172 -18.16 17.11 23.67
N TRP A 173 -16.91 16.74 23.91
CA TRP A 173 -16.49 15.98 25.09
C TRP A 173 -16.77 16.76 26.38
N LYS A 174 -16.48 18.06 26.40
CA LYS A 174 -16.69 18.91 27.58
C LYS A 174 -18.15 19.22 27.86
N ASN A 175 -18.99 19.29 26.82
CA ASN A 175 -20.35 19.84 26.94
C ASN A 175 -21.47 18.80 26.77
N LEU A 176 -21.21 17.72 26.04
CA LEU A 176 -22.25 16.77 25.59
C LEU A 176 -21.99 15.34 26.03
N LEU A 177 -20.79 15.01 26.51
CA LEU A 177 -20.39 13.64 26.79
C LEU A 177 -21.31 12.97 27.80
N ASN A 178 -21.78 11.77 27.44
CA ASN A 178 -22.44 10.87 28.36
C ASN A 178 -21.47 9.73 28.74
N LEU A 179 -21.06 9.69 30.00
CA LEU A 179 -20.08 8.70 30.48
C LEU A 179 -20.58 7.26 30.38
N GLU A 180 -21.89 7.01 30.51
CA GLU A 180 -22.46 5.67 30.38
C GLU A 180 -22.49 5.21 28.93
N SER A 181 -22.81 6.11 27.99
CA SER A 181 -22.68 5.84 26.55
C SER A 181 -21.23 5.59 26.15
N LEU A 182 -20.28 6.40 26.66
CA LEU A 182 -18.85 6.23 26.39
C LEU A 182 -18.35 4.86 26.84
N LYS A 183 -18.77 4.39 28.03
CA LYS A 183 -18.38 3.06 28.53
C LYS A 183 -18.95 1.92 27.68
N ARG A 184 -20.18 2.08 27.17
CA ARG A 184 -20.86 1.05 26.38
C ARG A 184 -20.30 0.94 24.96
N ASP A 185 -20.16 2.07 24.29
CA ASP A 185 -19.65 2.15 22.92
C ASP A 185 -18.90 3.49 22.73
N PRO A 186 -17.57 3.49 22.99
CA PRO A 186 -16.79 4.71 22.96
C PRO A 186 -16.83 5.42 21.60
N ILE A 187 -16.77 4.66 20.50
CA ILE A 187 -16.70 5.23 19.16
C ILE A 187 -18.06 5.79 18.74
N ALA A 188 -19.15 5.08 19.03
CA ALA A 188 -20.48 5.64 18.78
C ALA A 188 -20.71 6.93 19.57
N GLU A 189 -20.25 7.00 20.82
CA GLU A 189 -20.37 8.23 21.62
C GLU A 189 -19.50 9.37 21.07
N LEU A 190 -18.25 9.10 20.66
CA LEU A 190 -17.39 10.09 20.01
C LEU A 190 -18.00 10.63 18.71
N VAL A 191 -18.60 9.76 17.90
CA VAL A 191 -19.31 10.15 16.68
C VAL A 191 -20.55 10.98 17.02
N ARG A 192 -21.30 10.62 18.06
CA ARG A 192 -22.50 11.35 18.50
C ARG A 192 -22.15 12.78 18.92
N ILE A 193 -21.19 12.95 19.83
CA ILE A 193 -20.79 14.28 20.31
C ILE A 193 -20.23 15.13 19.17
N TYR A 194 -19.51 14.53 18.22
CA TYR A 194 -19.01 15.23 17.03
C TYR A 194 -20.16 15.72 16.13
N LYS A 195 -21.10 14.83 15.78
CA LYS A 195 -22.25 15.17 14.92
C LYS A 195 -23.10 16.27 15.55
N GLU A 196 -23.42 16.14 16.84
CA GLU A 196 -24.21 17.13 17.57
C GLU A 196 -23.47 18.47 17.71
N THR A 197 -22.16 18.46 17.96
CA THR A 197 -21.35 19.68 17.99
C THR A 197 -21.34 20.36 16.63
N ASN A 198 -21.19 19.61 15.54
CA ASN A 198 -21.19 20.15 14.19
C ASN A 198 -22.55 20.77 13.81
N GLU A 199 -23.66 20.12 14.18
CA GLU A 199 -25.02 20.67 14.01
C GLU A 199 -25.19 22.00 14.77
N ARG A 200 -24.78 22.03 16.05
CA ARG A 200 -24.84 23.25 16.88
C ARG A 200 -23.94 24.36 16.32
N ALA A 201 -22.71 24.05 15.93
CA ALA A 201 -21.77 25.02 15.35
C ALA A 201 -22.23 25.59 13.99
N THR A 202 -23.12 24.88 13.29
CA THR A 202 -23.74 25.38 12.05
C THR A 202 -24.84 26.39 12.33
N GLN A 203 -25.51 26.28 13.49
CA GLN A 203 -26.64 27.12 13.88
C GLN A 203 -26.23 28.27 14.82
N ASP A 204 -25.13 28.12 15.55
CA ASP A 204 -24.66 29.04 16.58
C ASP A 204 -23.17 29.38 16.39
N GLU A 205 -22.92 30.66 16.06
CA GLU A 205 -21.59 31.22 15.88
C GLU A 205 -20.73 31.12 17.15
N ALA A 206 -21.33 31.25 18.34
CA ALA A 206 -20.60 31.17 19.59
C ALA A 206 -20.05 29.75 19.82
N VAL A 207 -20.82 28.72 19.47
CA VAL A 207 -20.35 27.32 19.53
C VAL A 207 -19.23 27.08 18.52
N ARG A 208 -19.34 27.65 17.32
CA ARG A 208 -18.30 27.55 16.29
C ARG A 208 -16.97 28.15 16.75
N GLU A 209 -17.01 29.35 17.31
CA GLU A 209 -15.81 30.01 17.84
C GLU A 209 -15.26 29.30 19.08
N ALA A 210 -16.12 28.77 19.95
CA ALA A 210 -15.68 27.96 21.08
C ALA A 210 -14.96 26.68 20.63
N ALA A 211 -15.50 25.95 19.65
CA ALA A 211 -14.85 24.75 19.10
C ALA A 211 -13.50 25.07 18.44
N ARG A 212 -13.40 26.20 17.73
CA ARG A 212 -12.12 26.70 17.19
C ARG A 212 -11.12 27.02 18.30
N ALA A 213 -11.57 27.67 19.38
CA ALA A 213 -10.72 27.97 20.53
C ALA A 213 -10.20 26.71 21.22
N GLU A 214 -10.99 25.63 21.30
CA GLU A 214 -10.53 24.35 21.85
C GLU A 214 -9.41 23.71 21.00
N LEU A 215 -9.47 23.84 19.67
CA LEU A 215 -8.38 23.41 18.79
C LEU A 215 -7.10 24.22 19.05
N VAL A 216 -7.21 25.55 19.17
CA VAL A 216 -6.05 26.42 19.44
C VAL A 216 -5.40 26.05 20.77
N LYS A 217 -6.19 25.81 21.81
CA LYS A 217 -5.70 25.32 23.10
C LYS A 217 -4.98 23.96 22.99
N LEU A 218 -5.53 23.02 22.21
CA LEU A 218 -4.88 21.73 21.95
C LEU A 218 -3.51 21.93 21.28
N GLN A 219 -3.43 22.77 20.24
CA GLN A 219 -2.20 23.08 19.53
C GLN A 219 -1.17 23.81 20.42
N ALA A 220 -1.64 24.60 21.39
CA ALA A 220 -0.80 25.27 22.38
C ALA A 220 -0.32 24.34 23.51
N GLY A 221 -0.72 23.06 23.52
CA GLY A 221 -0.32 22.09 24.54
C GLY A 221 -1.09 22.24 25.86
N ASP A 222 -2.31 22.78 25.82
CA ASP A 222 -3.17 22.84 27.02
C ASP A 222 -3.39 21.43 27.60
N ARG A 223 -3.20 21.30 28.91
CA ARG A 223 -3.17 20.00 29.59
C ARG A 223 -4.52 19.29 29.56
N GLU A 224 -5.62 20.01 29.69
CA GLU A 224 -6.96 19.42 29.66
C GLU A 224 -7.27 18.91 28.24
N ASN A 225 -7.03 19.77 27.23
CA ASN A 225 -7.33 19.42 25.84
C ASN A 225 -6.47 18.28 25.33
N TYR A 226 -5.19 18.27 25.68
CA TYR A 226 -4.30 17.16 25.36
C TYR A 226 -4.77 15.86 26.03
N SER A 227 -5.21 15.91 27.29
CA SER A 227 -5.74 14.74 28.00
C SER A 227 -7.03 14.19 27.37
N ILE A 228 -7.91 15.06 26.87
CA ILE A 228 -9.13 14.65 26.16
C ILE A 228 -8.75 14.05 24.80
N TRP A 229 -7.92 14.73 24.01
CA TRP A 229 -7.43 14.24 22.73
C TRP A 229 -6.80 12.84 22.86
N LYS A 230 -5.91 12.67 23.84
CA LYS A 230 -5.23 11.39 24.07
C LYS A 230 -6.22 10.27 24.40
N GLN A 231 -7.26 10.54 25.19
CA GLN A 231 -8.33 9.57 25.45
C GLN A 231 -9.09 9.21 24.17
N CYS A 232 -9.41 10.17 23.29
CA CYS A 232 -10.05 9.89 22.01
C CYS A 232 -9.18 8.98 21.13
N VAL A 233 -7.86 9.26 21.07
CA VAL A 233 -6.88 8.42 20.35
C VAL A 233 -6.86 7.01 20.92
N ASP A 234 -6.73 6.87 22.24
CA ASP A 234 -6.63 5.55 22.90
C ASP A 234 -7.88 4.70 22.69
N LEU A 235 -9.07 5.31 22.83
CA LEU A 235 -10.35 4.62 22.58
C LEU A 235 -10.48 4.18 21.12
N SER A 236 -10.01 5.01 20.18
CA SER A 236 -10.01 4.66 18.75
C SER A 236 -9.04 3.51 18.45
N MET A 237 -7.83 3.55 19.01
CA MET A 237 -6.85 2.49 18.85
C MET A 237 -7.31 1.16 19.44
N GLN A 238 -8.03 1.17 20.57
CA GLN A 238 -8.64 -0.03 21.14
C GLN A 238 -9.67 -0.64 20.19
N GLU A 239 -10.50 0.16 19.52
CA GLU A 239 -11.46 -0.36 18.54
C GLU A 239 -10.77 -0.85 17.27
N PHE A 240 -9.76 -0.13 16.77
CA PHE A 240 -9.00 -0.55 15.60
C PHE A 240 -8.28 -1.88 15.84
N SER A 241 -7.73 -2.06 17.03
CA SER A 241 -7.02 -3.30 17.42
C SER A 241 -7.89 -4.54 17.29
N LYS A 242 -9.19 -4.45 17.63
CA LYS A 242 -10.13 -5.57 17.46
C LYS A 242 -10.28 -5.98 15.99
N ALA A 243 -10.35 -4.99 15.10
CA ALA A 243 -10.43 -5.26 13.65
C ALA A 243 -9.10 -5.84 13.13
N TYR A 244 -7.95 -5.36 13.62
CA TYR A 244 -6.65 -5.88 13.24
C TYR A 244 -6.43 -7.32 13.72
N GLU A 245 -6.87 -7.67 14.93
CA GLU A 245 -6.84 -9.04 15.46
C GLU A 245 -7.65 -10.00 14.58
N LEU A 246 -8.88 -9.63 14.22
CA LEU A 246 -9.73 -10.44 13.33
C LEU A 246 -9.12 -10.64 11.93
N LEU A 247 -8.28 -9.71 11.49
CA LEU A 247 -7.63 -9.73 10.19
C LEU A 247 -6.24 -10.39 10.20
N ASP A 248 -5.72 -10.76 11.38
CA ASP A 248 -4.33 -11.16 11.59
C ASP A 248 -3.34 -10.09 11.06
N ILE A 249 -3.55 -8.83 11.45
CA ILE A 249 -2.72 -7.70 11.00
C ILE A 249 -2.02 -7.09 12.21
N HIS A 250 -0.72 -6.83 12.06
CA HIS A 250 0.10 -6.18 13.07
C HIS A 250 0.81 -4.95 12.49
N TYR A 251 1.16 -4.00 13.35
CA TYR A 251 1.95 -2.83 13.00
C TYR A 251 3.16 -2.75 13.92
N ASP A 252 4.33 -2.46 13.34
CA ASP A 252 5.57 -2.28 14.09
C ASP A 252 5.59 -0.92 14.79
N ILE A 253 5.04 0.09 14.11
CA ILE A 253 4.91 1.44 14.63
C ILE A 253 3.56 2.05 14.26
N VAL A 254 3.10 2.97 15.10
CA VAL A 254 1.94 3.83 14.84
C VAL A 254 2.43 5.27 14.92
N ARG A 255 2.69 5.88 13.76
CA ARG A 255 3.13 7.29 13.67
C ARG A 255 2.07 8.10 12.95
N GLY A 256 1.04 8.49 13.71
CA GLY A 256 -0.01 9.39 13.24
C GLY A 256 0.50 10.80 12.91
N GLU A 257 -0.35 11.60 12.29
CA GLU A 257 -0.05 12.99 11.90
C GLU A 257 0.50 13.82 13.08
N SER A 258 -0.04 13.61 14.28
CA SER A 258 0.35 14.37 15.48
C SER A 258 1.82 14.21 15.87
N PHE A 259 2.44 13.09 15.52
CA PHE A 259 3.85 12.78 15.81
C PHE A 259 4.83 13.75 15.13
N TYR A 260 4.40 14.38 14.03
CA TYR A 260 5.25 15.23 13.21
C TYR A 260 5.10 16.73 13.47
N ASN A 261 4.19 17.13 14.38
CA ASN A 261 3.79 18.52 14.61
C ASN A 261 4.96 19.45 14.94
N ASP A 262 5.90 19.00 15.75
CA ASP A 262 7.09 19.75 16.16
C ASP A 262 8.11 19.92 15.01
N ARG A 263 7.99 19.11 13.96
CA ARG A 263 8.88 19.12 12.78
C ARG A 263 8.37 20.02 11.65
N LEU A 264 7.06 20.30 11.59
CA LEU A 264 6.43 21.03 10.47
C LEU A 264 7.06 22.41 10.19
N PRO A 265 7.34 23.27 11.19
CA PRO A 265 7.97 24.57 10.94
C PRO A 265 9.34 24.43 10.28
N ALA A 266 10.15 23.48 10.76
CA ALA A 266 11.50 23.26 10.24
C ALA A 266 11.50 22.75 8.79
N VAL A 267 10.49 21.97 8.38
CA VAL A 267 10.31 21.54 6.98
C VAL A 267 10.07 22.75 6.08
N VAL A 268 9.11 23.62 6.44
CA VAL A 268 8.76 24.80 5.63
C VAL A 268 9.95 25.77 5.55
N ASP A 269 10.59 26.06 6.67
CA ASP A 269 11.75 26.96 6.72
C ASP A 269 12.92 26.43 5.89
N ARG A 270 13.16 25.12 5.91
CA ARG A 270 14.19 24.48 5.10
C ARG A 270 13.90 24.63 3.61
N LEU A 271 12.67 24.34 3.18
CA LEU A 271 12.27 24.43 1.77
C LEU A 271 12.30 25.87 1.23
N LEU A 272 11.97 26.85 2.06
CA LEU A 272 12.12 28.27 1.73
C LEU A 272 13.61 28.65 1.58
N LYS A 273 14.45 28.24 2.54
CA LYS A 273 15.89 28.55 2.53
C LYS A 273 16.64 27.91 1.36
N SER A 274 16.22 26.72 0.92
CA SER A 274 16.81 26.05 -0.24
C SER A 274 16.30 26.60 -1.58
N GLY A 275 15.31 27.50 -1.59
CA GLY A 275 14.68 28.02 -2.80
C GLY A 275 13.76 27.02 -3.50
N LEU A 276 13.43 25.90 -2.85
CA LEU A 276 12.49 24.91 -3.40
C LEU A 276 11.02 25.35 -3.21
N ALA A 277 10.74 26.10 -2.15
CA ALA A 277 9.45 26.73 -1.92
C ALA A 277 9.55 28.25 -2.03
N GLU A 278 8.46 28.89 -2.43
CA GLU A 278 8.32 30.35 -2.51
C GLU A 278 6.97 30.80 -1.94
N ILE A 279 6.89 32.07 -1.57
CA ILE A 279 5.64 32.68 -1.10
C ILE A 279 4.81 33.09 -2.32
N SER A 280 3.56 32.61 -2.39
CA SER A 280 2.59 32.96 -3.43
C SER A 280 1.24 33.23 -2.79
N GLU A 281 0.68 34.41 -3.02
CA GLU A 281 -0.63 34.83 -2.47
C GLU A 281 -0.72 34.66 -0.93
N GLY A 282 0.40 34.90 -0.24
CA GLY A 282 0.51 34.74 1.22
C GLY A 282 0.69 33.30 1.71
N ALA A 283 0.47 32.30 0.86
CA ALA A 283 0.77 30.90 1.14
C ALA A 283 2.23 30.56 0.79
N VAL A 284 2.74 29.44 1.31
CA VAL A 284 4.04 28.88 0.90
C VAL A 284 3.79 27.68 -0.01
N CYS A 285 4.35 27.73 -1.21
CA CYS A 285 4.09 26.79 -2.29
C CYS A 285 5.38 26.25 -2.89
N VAL A 286 5.36 24.99 -3.33
CA VAL A 286 6.38 24.43 -4.22
C VAL A 286 5.82 24.33 -5.63
N PHE A 287 6.58 24.85 -6.60
CA PHE A 287 6.23 24.82 -8.02
C PHE A 287 7.08 23.80 -8.79
N PHE A 288 6.49 23.14 -9.77
CA PHE A 288 7.11 22.08 -10.55
C PHE A 288 7.22 22.45 -12.04
N ARG A 289 7.68 23.66 -12.34
CA ARG A 289 7.68 24.25 -13.70
C ARG A 289 8.44 23.41 -14.73
N ASP A 290 9.43 22.66 -14.28
CA ASP A 290 10.29 21.73 -15.01
C ASP A 290 9.70 20.32 -15.20
N ILE A 291 8.57 20.00 -14.56
CA ILE A 291 7.91 18.69 -14.65
C ILE A 291 6.59 18.89 -15.39
N PRO A 292 6.48 18.55 -16.70
CA PRO A 292 5.30 18.87 -17.52
C PRO A 292 3.96 18.42 -16.92
N GLU A 293 3.92 17.27 -16.26
CA GLU A 293 2.70 16.71 -15.64
C GLU A 293 2.26 17.41 -14.33
N LEU A 294 3.15 18.21 -13.72
CA LEU A 294 2.93 18.97 -12.47
C LEU A 294 3.07 20.49 -12.65
N ALA A 295 3.39 20.97 -13.85
CA ALA A 295 3.77 22.37 -14.11
C ALA A 295 2.70 23.38 -13.68
N ASP A 296 1.42 23.01 -13.79
CA ASP A 296 0.24 23.80 -13.45
C ASP A 296 -0.36 23.45 -12.06
N LYS A 297 0.30 22.58 -11.29
CA LYS A 297 -0.21 22.02 -10.03
C LYS A 297 0.77 22.32 -8.89
N PRO A 298 0.78 23.54 -8.34
CA PRO A 298 1.60 23.85 -7.18
C PRO A 298 1.18 23.03 -5.95
N CYS A 299 2.14 22.68 -5.11
CA CYS A 299 1.89 22.03 -3.83
C CYS A 299 1.96 23.09 -2.73
N ILE A 300 0.82 23.40 -2.10
CA ILE A 300 0.78 24.31 -0.95
C ILE A 300 1.30 23.54 0.26
N ILE A 301 2.33 24.04 0.94
CA ILE A 301 2.89 23.44 2.16
C ILE A 301 2.66 24.29 3.42
N ARG A 302 2.15 25.51 3.28
CA ARG A 302 1.61 26.32 4.39
C ARG A 302 0.59 27.29 3.84
N LYS A 303 -0.58 27.35 4.46
CA LYS A 303 -1.66 28.28 4.06
C LYS A 303 -1.30 29.73 4.41
N SER A 304 -2.06 30.67 3.85
CA SER A 304 -1.92 32.11 4.11
C SER A 304 -2.24 32.52 5.56
N ASP A 305 -3.05 31.74 6.27
CA ASP A 305 -3.32 31.88 7.70
C ASP A 305 -2.20 31.32 8.60
N GLY A 306 -1.10 30.84 8.00
CA GLY A 306 0.03 30.21 8.70
C GLY A 306 -0.18 28.75 9.06
N GLY A 307 -1.38 28.19 8.85
CA GLY A 307 -1.69 26.79 9.15
C GLY A 307 -0.99 25.80 8.21
N TYR A 308 -0.48 24.71 8.78
CA TYR A 308 0.06 23.57 8.04
C TYR A 308 -1.06 22.68 7.48
N ASN A 309 -0.74 21.87 6.48
CA ASN A 309 -1.67 20.93 5.86
C ASN A 309 -1.02 19.54 5.71
N TYR A 310 -1.75 18.60 5.11
CA TYR A 310 -1.27 17.23 4.89
C TYR A 310 0.05 17.15 4.12
N ALA A 311 0.33 18.09 3.19
CA ALA A 311 1.59 18.10 2.46
C ALA A 311 2.79 18.39 3.37
N THR A 312 2.65 19.31 4.33
CA THR A 312 3.72 19.55 5.30
C THR A 312 3.99 18.33 6.16
N THR A 313 2.91 17.68 6.63
CA THR A 313 3.00 16.46 7.44
C THR A 313 3.67 15.35 6.66
N ASP A 314 3.27 15.09 5.41
CA ASP A 314 3.86 14.04 4.60
C ASP A 314 5.33 14.29 4.24
N LEU A 315 5.74 15.55 4.07
CA LEU A 315 7.17 15.90 3.92
C LEU A 315 7.96 15.62 5.21
N ALA A 316 7.40 15.92 6.38
CA ALA A 316 7.99 15.56 7.67
C ALA A 316 8.01 14.04 7.88
N THR A 317 7.00 13.32 7.40
CA THR A 317 6.93 11.85 7.40
C THR A 317 8.03 11.25 6.53
N VAL A 318 8.26 11.78 5.33
CA VAL A 318 9.39 11.38 4.48
C VAL A 318 10.71 11.60 5.22
N ASP A 319 10.91 12.79 5.81
CA ASP A 319 12.12 13.07 6.59
C ASP A 319 12.36 12.04 7.68
N TYR A 320 11.34 11.73 8.49
CA TYR A 320 11.43 10.74 9.55
C TYR A 320 11.78 9.34 9.03
N ARG A 321 11.09 8.88 7.97
CA ARG A 321 11.31 7.54 7.40
C ARG A 321 12.72 7.40 6.82
N ILE A 322 13.25 8.44 6.18
CA ILE A 322 14.58 8.40 5.59
C ILE A 322 15.68 8.67 6.62
N LYS A 323 15.53 9.69 7.46
CA LYS A 323 16.59 10.14 8.38
C LYS A 323 16.60 9.39 9.69
N ASP A 324 15.45 9.11 10.27
CA ASP A 324 15.35 8.47 11.59
C ASP A 324 15.30 6.95 11.41
N LEU A 325 14.41 6.45 10.54
CA LEU A 325 14.27 5.00 10.30
C LEU A 325 15.32 4.44 9.33
N LYS A 326 16.05 5.28 8.58
CA LYS A 326 17.07 4.87 7.60
C LYS A 326 16.50 3.98 6.48
N ALA A 327 15.25 4.22 6.09
CA ALA A 327 14.61 3.44 5.03
C ALA A 327 15.30 3.65 3.67
N ASN A 328 15.47 2.57 2.92
CA ASN A 328 15.91 2.60 1.52
C ASN A 328 14.75 2.66 0.55
N ALA A 329 13.56 2.21 0.97
CA ALA A 329 12.32 2.25 0.21
C ALA A 329 11.16 2.66 1.12
N VAL A 330 10.22 3.40 0.56
CA VAL A 330 8.99 3.78 1.28
C VAL A 330 7.80 3.53 0.36
N TRP A 331 6.89 2.66 0.80
CA TRP A 331 5.71 2.25 0.05
C TRP A 331 4.47 2.84 0.71
N TYR A 332 3.76 3.70 -0.01
CA TYR A 332 2.52 4.33 0.43
C TYR A 332 1.35 3.58 -0.18
N VAL A 333 0.61 2.82 0.62
CA VAL A 333 -0.55 2.03 0.16
C VAL A 333 -1.80 2.87 0.33
N VAL A 334 -2.02 3.79 -0.62
CA VAL A 334 -3.07 4.82 -0.52
C VAL A 334 -3.91 4.85 -1.80
N GLY A 335 -5.21 5.14 -1.66
CA GLY A 335 -6.15 5.14 -2.76
C GLY A 335 -5.77 6.09 -3.91
N ALA A 336 -6.23 5.75 -5.13
CA ALA A 336 -5.96 6.50 -6.36
C ALA A 336 -6.31 8.01 -6.33
N PRO A 337 -7.29 8.52 -5.56
CA PRO A 337 -7.53 9.96 -5.47
C PRO A 337 -6.31 10.78 -4.99
N GLN A 338 -5.35 10.16 -4.29
CA GLN A 338 -4.15 10.82 -3.76
C GLN A 338 -2.93 10.78 -4.70
N ILE A 339 -3.10 10.33 -5.96
CA ILE A 339 -1.97 10.20 -6.91
C ILE A 339 -1.24 11.53 -7.11
N LEU A 340 -1.96 12.63 -7.32
CA LEU A 340 -1.33 13.94 -7.52
C LEU A 340 -0.49 14.34 -6.32
N HIS A 341 -1.03 14.14 -5.12
CA HIS A 341 -0.37 14.47 -3.87
C HIS A 341 0.96 13.72 -3.72
N PHE A 342 0.97 12.39 -3.82
CA PHE A 342 2.23 11.63 -3.68
C PHE A 342 3.22 11.89 -4.81
N LYS A 343 2.76 12.18 -6.04
CA LYS A 343 3.66 12.67 -7.09
C LYS A 343 4.38 13.96 -6.69
N GLN A 344 3.67 14.92 -6.09
CA GLN A 344 4.26 16.16 -5.61
C GLN A 344 5.22 15.91 -4.45
N ILE A 345 4.82 15.13 -3.44
CA ILE A 345 5.67 14.80 -2.28
C ILE A 345 6.97 14.11 -2.72
N PHE A 346 6.89 13.12 -3.62
CA PHE A 346 8.09 12.42 -4.11
C PHE A 346 8.97 13.32 -4.98
N ALA A 347 8.39 14.22 -5.77
CA ALA A 347 9.14 15.20 -6.53
C ALA A 347 9.91 16.17 -5.60
N ILE A 348 9.29 16.65 -4.52
CA ILE A 348 9.95 17.48 -3.51
C ILE A 348 11.08 16.68 -2.84
N ALA A 349 10.80 15.47 -2.35
CA ALA A 349 11.78 14.59 -1.71
C ALA A 349 13.03 14.35 -2.58
N ARG A 350 12.84 14.11 -3.89
CA ARG A 350 13.93 13.93 -4.85
C ARG A 350 14.74 15.22 -5.06
N ARG A 351 14.09 16.38 -5.11
CA ARG A 351 14.77 17.69 -5.21
C ARG A 351 15.58 18.03 -3.95
N GLU A 352 15.17 17.52 -2.80
CA GLU A 352 15.95 17.60 -1.56
C GLU A 352 17.13 16.61 -1.52
N GLY A 353 17.28 15.77 -2.55
CA GLY A 353 18.39 14.84 -2.69
C GLY A 353 18.15 13.46 -2.05
N TYR A 354 16.92 13.12 -1.65
CA TYR A 354 16.64 11.77 -1.15
C TYR A 354 16.69 10.74 -2.29
N ALA A 355 17.55 9.74 -2.12
CA ALA A 355 17.76 8.64 -3.06
C ALA A 355 16.92 7.39 -2.75
N ALA A 356 16.06 7.44 -1.74
CA ALA A 356 15.19 6.33 -1.39
C ALA A 356 14.17 6.04 -2.51
N ASP A 357 13.77 4.78 -2.59
CA ASP A 357 12.83 4.29 -3.59
C ASP A 357 11.39 4.49 -3.10
N PHE A 358 10.76 5.57 -3.56
CA PHE A 358 9.40 5.94 -3.20
C PHE A 358 8.37 5.35 -4.15
N HIS A 359 7.40 4.59 -3.60
CA HIS A 359 6.30 3.99 -4.37
C HIS A 359 4.95 4.41 -3.82
N HIS A 360 4.06 4.84 -4.70
CA HIS A 360 2.63 4.98 -4.41
C HIS A 360 1.92 3.73 -4.91
N VAL A 361 1.62 2.81 -3.99
CA VAL A 361 0.84 1.60 -4.28
C VAL A 361 -0.63 1.97 -4.30
N THR A 362 -1.11 2.35 -5.49
CA THR A 362 -2.48 2.82 -5.69
C THR A 362 -3.50 1.69 -5.71
N PHE A 363 -4.68 1.94 -5.17
CA PHE A 363 -5.85 1.06 -5.35
C PHE A 363 -7.13 1.87 -5.64
N GLY A 364 -8.09 1.23 -6.30
CA GLY A 364 -9.39 1.84 -6.63
C GLY A 364 -10.39 1.83 -5.48
N SER A 365 -11.51 2.52 -5.65
CA SER A 365 -12.60 2.51 -4.67
C SER A 365 -13.30 1.14 -4.57
N ILE A 366 -14.00 0.92 -3.46
CA ILE A 366 -14.87 -0.25 -3.26
C ILE A 366 -16.27 0.10 -3.77
N LEU A 367 -16.78 -0.73 -4.67
CA LEU A 367 -18.07 -0.50 -5.32
C LEU A 367 -19.11 -1.51 -4.82
N GLY A 368 -20.35 -1.06 -4.69
CA GLY A 368 -21.50 -1.91 -4.49
C GLY A 368 -21.93 -2.62 -5.79
N ALA A 369 -22.95 -3.46 -5.69
CA ALA A 369 -23.53 -4.16 -6.85
C ALA A 369 -24.04 -3.21 -7.94
N ASP A 370 -24.38 -1.97 -7.57
CA ASP A 370 -24.81 -0.89 -8.46
C ASP A 370 -23.65 -0.14 -9.14
N ARG A 371 -22.40 -0.60 -8.95
CA ARG A 371 -21.15 0.04 -9.40
C ARG A 371 -20.93 1.45 -8.84
N LYS A 372 -21.64 1.84 -7.78
CA LYS A 372 -21.38 3.09 -7.05
C LYS A 372 -20.57 2.80 -5.79
N LEU A 373 -20.08 3.85 -5.14
CA LEU A 373 -19.34 3.71 -3.88
C LEU A 373 -20.16 2.92 -2.85
N MET A 374 -19.54 1.91 -2.26
CA MET A 374 -20.19 1.04 -1.28
C MET A 374 -20.62 1.86 -0.05
N LYS A 375 -21.92 1.83 0.23
CA LYS A 375 -22.58 2.51 1.35
C LYS A 375 -23.62 1.59 1.98
N THR A 376 -23.97 1.86 3.23
CA THR A 376 -25.12 1.23 3.91
C THR A 376 -26.43 1.65 3.23
N ARG A 377 -27.55 0.99 3.58
CA ARG A 377 -28.89 1.37 3.10
C ARG A 377 -29.28 2.80 3.50
N SER A 378 -28.71 3.34 4.57
CA SER A 378 -28.89 4.73 5.02
C SER A 378 -27.99 5.73 4.30
N GLY A 379 -27.07 5.28 3.44
CA GLY A 379 -26.12 6.14 2.71
C GLY A 379 -24.84 6.50 3.48
N GLU A 380 -24.66 5.92 4.68
CA GLU A 380 -23.44 6.03 5.49
C GLU A 380 -22.38 5.01 5.06
N ASN A 381 -21.16 5.17 5.53
CA ASN A 381 -20.09 4.21 5.26
C ASN A 381 -20.34 2.93 6.07
N VAL A 382 -20.09 1.77 5.45
CA VAL A 382 -20.21 0.46 6.11
C VAL A 382 -19.09 0.31 7.14
N PRO A 383 -19.38 0.12 8.44
CA PRO A 383 -18.37 -0.19 9.45
C PRO A 383 -17.62 -1.47 9.08
N LEU A 384 -16.31 -1.46 9.25
CA LEU A 384 -15.47 -2.62 8.91
C LEU A 384 -15.82 -3.84 9.77
N ARG A 385 -16.07 -3.62 11.06
CA ARG A 385 -16.41 -4.70 12.01
C ARG A 385 -17.66 -5.45 11.60
N ASP A 386 -18.75 -4.74 11.28
CA ASP A 386 -20.01 -5.33 10.83
C ASP A 386 -19.80 -6.22 9.59
N LEU A 387 -18.95 -5.77 8.65
CA LEU A 387 -18.61 -6.54 7.45
C LEU A 387 -17.86 -7.84 7.79
N LEU A 388 -16.91 -7.78 8.72
CA LEU A 388 -16.14 -8.96 9.14
C LEU A 388 -17.02 -9.95 9.90
N GLU A 389 -17.84 -9.48 10.83
CA GLU A 389 -18.77 -10.31 11.60
C GLU A 389 -19.83 -10.97 10.69
N GLU A 390 -20.35 -10.24 9.71
CA GLU A 390 -21.25 -10.81 8.69
C GLU A 390 -20.52 -11.86 7.83
N GLY A 391 -19.27 -11.61 7.44
CA GLY A 391 -18.42 -12.56 6.72
C GLY A 391 -18.24 -13.88 7.48
N ILE A 392 -17.88 -13.79 8.76
CA ILE A 392 -17.72 -14.95 9.66
C ILE A 392 -19.05 -15.71 9.79
N THR A 393 -20.16 -15.00 9.99
CA THR A 393 -21.49 -15.60 10.13
C THR A 393 -21.88 -16.38 8.87
N ARG A 394 -21.63 -15.81 7.69
CA ARG A 394 -21.90 -16.47 6.39
C ARG A 394 -20.98 -17.67 6.16
N ALA A 395 -19.70 -17.56 6.49
CA ALA A 395 -18.74 -18.66 6.38
C ALA A 395 -19.14 -19.85 7.27
N ARG A 396 -19.47 -19.59 8.55
CA ARG A 396 -19.95 -20.61 9.50
C ARG A 396 -21.17 -21.36 8.98
N ALA A 397 -22.14 -20.66 8.40
CA ALA A 397 -23.32 -21.29 7.82
C ALA A 397 -22.96 -22.25 6.66
N ILE A 398 -22.03 -21.84 5.79
CA ILE A 398 -21.55 -22.68 4.68
C ILE A 398 -20.78 -23.90 5.20
N ILE A 399 -19.91 -23.73 6.18
CA ILE A 399 -19.14 -24.83 6.79
C ILE A 399 -20.07 -25.83 7.46
N ALA A 400 -21.03 -25.36 8.25
CA ALA A 400 -22.02 -26.21 8.90
C ALA A 400 -22.86 -27.00 7.90
N GLN A 401 -23.16 -26.43 6.73
CA GLN A 401 -23.89 -27.12 5.66
C GLN A 401 -23.04 -28.20 4.97
N LYS A 402 -21.77 -27.90 4.68
CA LYS A 402 -20.88 -28.81 3.94
C LYS A 402 -20.31 -29.93 4.81
N ASN A 403 -20.01 -29.60 6.06
CA ASN A 403 -19.29 -30.46 7.00
C ASN A 403 -20.07 -30.55 8.34
N PRO A 404 -21.26 -31.18 8.35
CA PRO A 404 -22.15 -31.17 9.51
C PRO A 404 -21.59 -31.90 10.73
N GLU A 405 -20.66 -32.84 10.51
CA GLU A 405 -20.03 -33.65 11.56
C GLU A 405 -18.91 -32.92 12.32
N LEU A 406 -18.47 -31.75 11.86
CA LEU A 406 -17.40 -31.00 12.53
C LEU A 406 -17.88 -30.45 13.87
N ALA A 407 -17.03 -30.60 14.89
CA ALA A 407 -17.25 -29.99 16.19
C ALA A 407 -17.37 -28.46 16.05
N GLU A 408 -18.15 -27.83 16.94
CA GLU A 408 -18.34 -26.37 16.89
C GLU A 408 -17.02 -25.59 17.05
N SER A 409 -16.09 -26.08 17.87
CA SER A 409 -14.76 -25.48 18.02
C SER A 409 -13.98 -25.49 16.70
N GLU A 410 -14.01 -26.62 15.99
CA GLU A 410 -13.30 -26.79 14.72
C GLU A 410 -13.96 -25.96 13.60
N ARG A 411 -15.30 -25.85 13.61
CA ARG A 411 -16.05 -24.96 12.72
C ARG A 411 -15.84 -23.47 13.00
N ASN A 412 -15.37 -23.12 14.19
CA ASN A 412 -15.05 -21.74 14.55
C ASN A 412 -13.61 -21.37 14.16
N GLU A 413 -12.71 -22.36 14.06
CA GLU A 413 -11.33 -22.19 13.61
C GLU A 413 -11.22 -22.13 12.07
N ILE A 414 -11.99 -22.97 11.37
CA ILE A 414 -12.13 -22.96 9.90
C ILE A 414 -12.99 -21.77 9.46
#